data_AF-A0A1Q6JTQ8-F1
#
_entry.id   AF-A0A1Q6JTQ8-F1
#
_cell.length_a   1.000
_cell.length_b   1.000
_cell.length_c   1.000
_cell.angle_alpha   90.00
_cell.angle_beta   90.00
_cell.angle_gamma   90.00
#
_symmetry.space_group_name_H-M   'P 1'
#
loop_
_entity.id
_entity.type
_entity.pdbx_description
1 polymer ?
#
loop_
_entity_poly.entity_id
_entity_poly.type
_entity_poly.pdbx_seq_one_letter_code
_entity_poly.pdbx_strand_id
1 'polypeptide(L)'
;MQKEKEYTEDEIANIFFEQTIFETINGMTRMLKDIKSINSKINKLKLFPESEDLDEELPNVGITLNNKIVEIYQLFKTYGIKIFYGYDEKNGISINGIIPAFIIENLNNDYLLPLIEKMTEYLTTAKVMKTIKETNEEEMQKKGPIGKTIMLFKAMINSNDSIYFEEDELDMLRKYLIEYKKVNEDIYNYNLKDNLIEAILKHFESSNKSFEEIQEMMINTIEPMLIKLELKDKIQELSFQINKHFQNRKKKNWELSESEKQGLQEVPGNIEYKEYVVEDTISER
;
A
#
# COMPACT_ATOMS: atom_id res chain seq x y z
N MET A 1 -24.68 31.37 16.64
CA MET A 1 -23.49 31.17 15.78
C MET A 1 -22.31 30.87 16.69
N GLN A 2 -21.91 29.61 16.82
CA GLN A 2 -20.57 29.31 17.31
C GLN A 2 -19.59 29.84 16.27
N LYS A 3 -18.60 30.64 16.68
CA LYS A 3 -17.48 30.99 15.80
C LYS A 3 -16.78 29.67 15.46
N GLU A 4 -16.73 29.33 14.17
CA GLU A 4 -15.80 28.31 13.68
C GLU A 4 -14.41 28.70 14.18
N LYS A 5 -13.74 27.76 14.84
CA LYS A 5 -12.38 27.97 15.33
C LYS A 5 -11.48 28.11 14.09
N GLU A 6 -10.95 29.31 13.85
CA GLU A 6 -9.95 29.51 12.80
C GLU A 6 -8.64 28.86 13.25
N TYR A 7 -8.27 27.76 12.60
CA TYR A 7 -6.98 27.10 12.80
C TYR A 7 -5.91 27.76 11.92
N THR A 8 -4.73 27.97 12.48
CA THR A 8 -3.52 28.32 11.73
C THR A 8 -3.05 27.12 10.89
N GLU A 9 -2.26 27.37 9.86
CA GLU A 9 -1.69 26.29 9.02
C GLU A 9 -0.82 25.31 9.84
N ASP A 10 -0.05 25.83 10.81
CA ASP A 10 0.79 25.00 11.68
C ASP A 10 -0.08 24.13 12.62
N GLU A 11 -1.22 24.63 13.08
CA GLU A 11 -2.17 23.83 13.87
C GLU A 11 -2.81 22.72 13.02
N ILE A 12 -3.20 23.01 11.78
CA ILE A 12 -3.75 21.99 10.86
C ILE A 12 -2.68 20.95 10.52
N ALA A 13 -1.44 21.38 10.24
CA ALA A 13 -0.33 20.47 9.99
C ALA A 13 -0.07 19.55 11.19
N ASN A 14 -0.09 20.10 12.41
CA ASN A 14 0.05 19.30 13.62
C ASN A 14 -1.07 18.27 13.78
N ILE A 15 -2.33 18.63 13.52
CA ILE A 15 -3.45 17.68 13.54
C ILE A 15 -3.22 16.57 12.49
N PHE A 16 -2.71 16.92 11.30
CA PHE A 16 -2.40 15.93 10.25
C PHE A 16 -1.33 14.93 10.71
N PHE A 17 -0.24 15.46 11.30
CA PHE A 17 0.83 14.62 11.81
C PHE A 17 0.36 13.77 12.99
N GLU A 18 -0.48 14.30 13.88
CA GLU A 18 -1.10 13.54 14.98
C GLU A 18 -2.01 12.41 14.47
N GLN A 19 -2.81 12.66 13.43
CA GLN A 19 -3.62 11.62 12.80
C GLN A 19 -2.75 10.54 12.13
N THR A 20 -1.69 10.96 11.43
CA THR A 20 -0.72 10.04 10.81
C THR A 20 0.01 9.20 11.87
N ILE A 21 0.37 9.80 13.01
CA ILE A 21 0.90 9.11 14.19
C ILE A 21 -0.11 8.07 14.69
N PHE A 22 -1.38 8.46 14.81
CA PHE A 22 -2.38 7.59 15.39
C PHE A 22 -2.68 6.36 14.53
N GLU A 23 -2.89 6.53 13.22
CA GLU A 23 -3.30 5.42 12.34
C GLU A 23 -2.10 4.62 11.82
N THR A 24 -1.14 5.30 11.16
CA THR A 24 -0.05 4.61 10.47
C THR A 24 1.00 4.10 11.44
N ILE A 25 1.52 4.94 12.34
CA ILE A 25 2.63 4.53 13.23
C ILE A 25 2.18 3.45 14.20
N ASN A 26 1.00 3.59 14.81
CA ASN A 26 0.48 2.57 15.72
C ASN A 26 0.09 1.28 15.00
N GLY A 27 -0.52 1.38 13.81
CA GLY A 27 -0.82 0.23 12.96
C GLY A 27 0.43 -0.58 12.64
N MET A 28 1.48 0.10 12.15
CA MET A 28 2.78 -0.53 11.88
C MET A 28 3.42 -1.10 13.14
N THR A 29 3.34 -0.41 14.28
CA THR A 29 3.89 -0.90 15.56
C THR A 29 3.23 -2.23 15.98
N ARG A 30 1.92 -2.37 15.82
CA ARG A 30 1.22 -3.63 16.13
C ARG A 30 1.68 -4.75 15.20
N MET A 31 1.73 -4.47 13.89
CA MET A 31 2.19 -5.45 12.89
C MET A 31 3.63 -5.92 13.16
N LEU A 32 4.54 -5.00 13.52
CA LEU A 32 5.92 -5.32 13.86
C LEU A 32 6.05 -6.20 15.11
N LYS A 33 5.20 -6.00 16.12
CA LYS A 33 5.14 -6.89 17.30
C LYS A 33 4.73 -8.31 16.90
N ASP A 34 3.76 -8.45 16.01
CA ASP A 34 3.32 -9.75 15.50
C ASP A 34 4.43 -10.43 14.70
N ILE A 35 5.11 -9.69 13.82
CA ILE A 35 6.26 -10.19 13.04
C ILE A 35 7.37 -10.66 13.99
N LYS A 36 7.79 -9.83 14.95
CA LYS A 36 8.81 -10.18 15.93
C LYS A 36 8.45 -11.46 16.69
N SER A 37 7.21 -11.55 17.16
CA SER A 37 6.70 -12.71 17.90
C SER A 37 6.76 -13.99 17.06
N ILE A 38 6.40 -13.90 15.77
CA ILE A 38 6.41 -15.05 14.87
C ILE A 38 7.82 -15.46 14.48
N ASN A 39 8.67 -14.49 14.16
CA ASN A 39 10.06 -14.72 13.74
C ASN A 39 10.85 -15.37 14.87
N SER A 40 10.70 -14.89 16.10
CA SER A 40 11.34 -15.50 17.28
C SER A 40 10.94 -16.95 17.51
N LYS A 41 9.73 -17.34 17.11
CA LYS A 41 9.29 -18.75 17.19
C LYS A 41 9.88 -19.57 16.05
N ILE A 42 9.86 -19.04 14.82
CA ILE A 42 10.43 -19.71 13.65
C ILE A 42 11.94 -19.92 13.81
N ASN A 43 12.67 -18.92 14.30
CA ASN A 43 14.12 -18.98 14.55
C ASN A 43 14.50 -20.09 15.54
N LYS A 44 13.62 -20.42 16.50
CA LYS A 44 13.83 -21.55 17.43
C LYS A 44 13.56 -22.92 16.82
N LEU A 45 12.86 -22.97 15.69
CA LEU A 45 12.43 -24.17 15.00
C LEU A 45 13.17 -24.38 13.67
N LYS A 46 14.28 -23.68 13.44
CA LYS A 46 15.13 -23.92 12.25
C LYS A 46 15.69 -25.34 12.29
N LEU A 47 15.72 -25.98 11.12
CA LEU A 47 16.32 -27.31 10.98
C LEU A 47 17.83 -27.28 11.25
N PHE A 48 18.49 -26.22 10.79
CA PHE A 48 19.93 -26.00 10.97
C PHE A 48 20.15 -24.76 11.85
N PRO A 49 20.80 -24.90 13.02
CA PRO A 49 21.08 -23.77 13.91
C PRO A 49 21.91 -22.66 13.25
N GLU A 50 22.79 -23.01 12.31
CA GLU A 50 23.66 -22.12 11.55
C GLU A 50 22.96 -21.32 10.44
N SER A 51 21.73 -21.67 10.07
CA SER A 51 20.93 -20.90 9.12
C SER A 51 20.72 -19.47 9.62
N GLU A 52 20.67 -18.50 8.71
CA GLU A 52 20.44 -17.11 9.07
C GLU A 52 19.07 -16.93 9.77
N ASP A 53 18.99 -16.10 10.80
CA ASP A 53 17.72 -15.83 11.48
C ASP A 53 16.82 -14.92 10.64
N LEU A 54 15.50 -15.09 10.78
CA LEU A 54 14.54 -14.08 10.37
C LEU A 54 14.67 -12.86 11.28
N ASP A 55 14.74 -11.68 10.69
CA ASP A 55 14.95 -10.43 11.43
C ASP A 55 13.77 -10.13 12.37
N GLU A 56 14.07 -9.83 13.63
CA GLU A 56 13.11 -9.51 14.69
C GLU A 56 12.98 -7.99 14.96
N GLU A 57 13.89 -7.17 14.43
CA GLU A 57 14.04 -5.75 14.75
C GLU A 57 13.91 -4.86 13.49
N LEU A 58 12.79 -5.02 12.78
CA LEU A 58 12.50 -4.22 11.59
C LEU A 58 12.22 -2.75 11.96
N PRO A 59 12.68 -1.78 11.14
CA PRO A 59 12.39 -0.36 11.37
C PRO A 59 10.90 -0.08 11.23
N ASN A 60 10.37 0.91 11.95
CA ASN A 60 8.97 1.31 11.77
C ASN A 60 8.82 2.27 10.58
N VAL A 61 8.41 1.73 9.43
CA VAL A 61 8.17 2.51 8.20
C VAL A 61 7.16 3.65 8.39
N GLY A 62 6.19 3.51 9.31
CA GLY A 62 5.27 4.60 9.62
C GLY A 62 5.99 5.83 10.20
N ILE A 63 7.02 5.61 11.02
CA ILE A 63 7.87 6.69 11.54
C ILE A 63 8.68 7.32 10.41
N THR A 64 9.29 6.49 9.56
CA THR A 64 10.08 6.96 8.41
C THR A 64 9.25 7.81 7.46
N LEU A 65 8.04 7.35 7.13
CA LEU A 65 7.08 8.08 6.32
C LEU A 65 6.67 9.40 6.96
N ASN A 66 6.29 9.40 8.24
CA ASN A 66 5.90 10.63 8.94
C ASN A 66 7.03 11.66 8.92
N ASN A 67 8.26 11.24 9.22
CA ASN A 67 9.43 12.12 9.18
C ASN A 67 9.67 12.69 7.78
N LYS A 68 9.48 11.88 6.73
CA LYS A 68 9.60 12.34 5.35
C LYS A 68 8.53 13.35 4.97
N ILE A 69 7.28 13.15 5.38
CA ILE A 69 6.21 14.13 5.12
C ILE A 69 6.48 15.43 5.87
N VAL A 70 6.99 15.38 7.11
CA VAL A 70 7.42 16.58 7.86
C VAL A 70 8.55 17.31 7.14
N GLU A 71 9.56 16.60 6.64
CA GLU A 71 10.67 17.18 5.87
C GLU A 71 10.15 17.90 4.61
N ILE A 72 9.28 17.25 3.85
CA ILE A 72 8.64 17.82 2.66
C ILE A 72 7.81 19.05 3.05
N TYR A 73 7.05 18.99 4.15
CA TYR A 73 6.27 20.12 4.63
C TYR A 73 7.15 21.34 4.96
N GLN A 74 8.26 21.14 5.66
CA GLN A 74 9.20 22.23 5.96
C GLN A 74 9.85 22.80 4.68
N LEU A 75 10.10 21.97 3.66
CA LEU A 75 10.59 22.41 2.36
C LEU A 75 9.59 23.37 1.70
N PHE A 76 8.32 22.97 1.58
CA PHE A 76 7.28 23.83 1.01
C PHE A 76 7.08 25.12 1.81
N LYS A 77 7.11 25.04 3.15
CA LYS A 77 7.04 26.20 4.05
C LYS A 77 8.19 27.18 3.78
N THR A 78 9.40 26.69 3.55
CA THR A 78 10.57 27.52 3.20
C THR A 78 10.35 28.32 1.92
N TYR A 79 9.62 27.78 0.95
CA TYR A 79 9.24 28.47 -0.29
C TYR A 79 7.93 29.27 -0.19
N GLY A 80 7.36 29.42 1.01
CA GLY A 80 6.10 30.13 1.23
C GLY A 80 4.89 29.46 0.57
N ILE A 81 4.96 28.15 0.32
CA ILE A 81 3.88 27.36 -0.25
C ILE A 81 3.08 26.74 0.89
N LYS A 82 1.78 27.02 0.91
CA LYS A 82 0.85 26.43 1.89
C LYS A 82 0.40 25.05 1.44
N ILE A 83 0.47 24.07 2.35
CA ILE A 83 0.11 22.66 2.06
C ILE A 83 -1.22 22.25 2.68
N PHE A 84 -1.65 22.88 3.76
CA PHE A 84 -2.88 22.49 4.44
C PHE A 84 -3.85 23.67 4.46
N TYR A 85 -5.12 23.41 4.19
CA TYR A 85 -6.19 24.40 4.34
C TYR A 85 -7.46 23.76 4.85
N GLY A 86 -8.05 24.33 5.89
CA GLY A 86 -9.30 23.81 6.44
C GLY A 86 -9.15 22.47 7.17
N TYR A 87 -9.91 22.36 8.24
CA TYR A 87 -10.14 21.12 8.96
C TYR A 87 -11.64 20.98 9.13
N ASP A 88 -12.19 19.86 8.68
CA ASP A 88 -13.58 19.50 8.89
C ASP A 88 -13.65 18.21 9.71
N GLU A 89 -14.42 18.19 10.79
CA GLU A 89 -14.50 17.02 11.68
C GLU A 89 -15.05 15.76 10.99
N LYS A 90 -15.81 15.90 9.89
CA LYS A 90 -16.37 14.77 9.13
C LYS A 90 -15.47 14.34 7.97
N ASN A 91 -14.83 15.30 7.30
CA ASN A 91 -14.09 15.09 6.05
C ASN A 91 -12.56 15.12 6.23
N GLY A 92 -12.08 15.44 7.44
CA GLY A 92 -10.66 15.50 7.76
C GLY A 92 -9.98 16.79 7.30
N ILE A 93 -8.66 16.71 7.12
CA ILE A 93 -7.81 17.84 6.72
C ILE A 93 -7.80 17.93 5.20
N SER A 94 -8.02 19.13 4.64
CA SER A 94 -7.86 19.33 3.19
C SER A 94 -6.42 19.75 2.87
N ILE A 95 -5.85 19.11 1.85
CA ILE A 95 -4.51 19.41 1.34
C ILE A 95 -4.63 20.52 0.29
N ASN A 96 -3.96 21.64 0.53
CA ASN A 96 -3.82 22.75 -0.38
C ASN A 96 -2.73 22.47 -1.41
N GLY A 97 -3.06 22.68 -2.68
CA GLY A 97 -2.10 22.55 -3.76
C GLY A 97 -1.99 21.14 -4.32
N ILE A 98 -1.88 21.10 -5.64
CA ILE A 98 -1.87 19.87 -6.42
C ILE A 98 -0.60 19.05 -6.17
N ILE A 99 0.57 19.68 -6.15
CA ILE A 99 1.84 18.96 -5.98
C ILE A 99 1.98 18.31 -4.58
N PRO A 100 1.73 19.01 -3.46
CA PRO A 100 1.77 18.37 -2.14
C PRO A 100 0.83 17.16 -2.02
N ALA A 101 -0.38 17.27 -2.57
CA ALA A 101 -1.34 16.16 -2.60
C ALA A 101 -0.78 14.96 -3.37
N PHE A 102 -0.18 15.20 -4.55
CA PHE A 102 0.36 14.12 -5.39
C PHE A 102 1.56 13.42 -4.74
N ILE A 103 2.39 14.15 -4.01
CA ILE A 103 3.53 13.57 -3.28
C ILE A 103 3.04 12.69 -2.13
N ILE A 104 2.08 13.17 -1.34
CA ILE A 104 1.50 12.40 -0.23
C ILE A 104 0.79 11.15 -0.77
N GLU A 105 0.04 11.30 -1.87
CA GLU A 105 -0.63 10.18 -2.54
C GLU A 105 0.37 9.15 -3.06
N ASN A 106 1.45 9.59 -3.71
CA ASN A 106 2.53 8.74 -4.20
C ASN A 106 3.22 7.98 -3.05
N LEU A 107 3.58 8.66 -1.96
CA LEU A 107 4.17 8.02 -0.78
C LEU A 107 3.25 6.95 -0.16
N ASN A 108 1.94 7.18 -0.14
CA ASN A 108 0.98 6.22 0.39
C ASN A 108 0.74 5.04 -0.58
N ASN A 109 0.40 5.35 -1.83
CA ASN A 109 -0.07 4.35 -2.79
C ASN A 109 1.06 3.49 -3.36
N ASP A 110 2.27 4.04 -3.49
CA ASP A 110 3.37 3.30 -4.12
C ASP A 110 4.30 2.64 -3.12
N TYR A 111 4.32 3.12 -1.87
CA TYR A 111 5.20 2.58 -0.84
C TYR A 111 4.42 1.95 0.31
N LEU A 112 3.57 2.71 1.01
CA LEU A 112 2.95 2.23 2.24
C LEU A 112 1.90 1.13 2.00
N LEU A 113 0.94 1.33 1.10
CA LEU A 113 -0.14 0.36 0.87
C LEU A 113 0.39 -0.99 0.35
N PRO A 114 1.24 -1.04 -0.70
CA PRO A 114 1.78 -2.31 -1.18
C PRO A 114 2.64 -3.02 -0.13
N LEU A 115 3.33 -2.26 0.73
CA LEU A 115 4.08 -2.81 1.85
C LEU A 115 3.16 -3.48 2.88
N ILE A 116 2.06 -2.81 3.27
CA ILE A 116 1.08 -3.38 4.21
C ILE A 116 0.49 -4.68 3.66
N GLU A 117 0.14 -4.72 2.37
CA GLU A 117 -0.35 -5.91 1.70
C GLU A 117 0.67 -7.06 1.78
N LYS A 118 1.93 -6.79 1.38
CA LYS A 118 3.01 -7.79 1.46
C LYS A 118 3.28 -8.28 2.87
N MET A 119 3.23 -7.40 3.87
CA MET A 119 3.46 -7.81 5.27
C MET A 119 2.26 -8.57 5.86
N THR A 120 1.05 -8.32 5.36
CA THR A 120 -0.12 -9.13 5.70
C THR A 120 0.00 -10.53 5.09
N GLU A 121 0.46 -10.62 3.85
CA GLU A 121 0.77 -11.90 3.19
C GLU A 121 1.86 -12.67 3.95
N TYR A 122 2.96 -11.99 4.29
CA TYR A 122 4.04 -12.54 5.13
C TYR A 122 3.50 -13.14 6.43
N LEU A 123 2.73 -12.35 7.20
CA LEU A 123 2.19 -12.80 8.48
C LEU A 123 1.25 -13.99 8.30
N THR A 124 0.44 -14.00 7.23
CA THR A 124 -0.47 -15.11 6.94
C THR A 124 0.31 -16.38 6.63
N THR A 125 1.29 -16.29 5.73
CA THR A 125 2.16 -17.41 5.33
C THR A 125 2.94 -17.96 6.52
N ALA A 126 3.60 -17.09 7.29
CA ALA A 126 4.36 -17.47 8.48
C ALA A 126 3.47 -18.13 9.55
N LYS A 127 2.23 -17.63 9.76
CA LYS A 127 1.25 -18.24 10.69
C LYS A 127 0.81 -19.62 10.25
N VAL A 128 0.56 -19.82 8.96
CA VAL A 128 0.18 -21.13 8.40
C VAL A 128 1.33 -22.12 8.56
N MET A 129 2.54 -21.75 8.11
CA MET A 129 3.73 -22.61 8.22
C MET A 129 3.97 -23.00 9.68
N LYS A 130 3.96 -22.03 10.59
CA LYS A 130 4.12 -22.27 12.03
C LYS A 130 3.05 -23.23 12.59
N THR A 131 1.78 -23.03 12.25
CA THR A 131 0.68 -23.89 12.72
C THR A 131 0.86 -25.34 12.24
N ILE A 132 1.34 -25.54 11.00
CA ILE A 132 1.67 -26.87 10.47
C ILE A 132 2.76 -27.51 11.34
N LYS A 133 3.86 -26.81 11.62
CA LYS A 133 4.96 -27.35 12.44
C LYS A 133 4.50 -27.67 13.88
N GLU A 134 3.69 -26.80 14.50
CA GLU A 134 3.11 -27.04 15.84
C GLU A 134 2.16 -28.25 15.85
N THR A 135 1.33 -28.41 14.81
CA THR A 135 0.43 -29.58 14.68
C THR A 135 1.22 -30.88 14.53
N ASN A 136 2.28 -30.85 13.71
CA ASN A 136 3.18 -31.98 13.54
C ASN A 136 3.88 -32.34 14.86
N GLU A 137 4.27 -31.34 15.65
CA GLU A 137 4.86 -31.54 16.97
C GLU A 137 3.85 -32.22 17.93
N GLU A 138 2.61 -31.73 18.00
CA GLU A 138 1.57 -32.34 18.84
C GLU A 138 1.26 -33.80 18.45
N GLU A 139 1.17 -34.08 17.15
CA GLU A 139 0.98 -35.44 16.63
C GLU A 139 2.16 -36.35 17.00
N MET A 140 3.38 -35.83 16.91
CA MET A 140 4.58 -36.57 17.30
C MET A 140 4.58 -36.85 18.80
N GLN A 141 4.17 -35.89 19.64
CA GLN A 141 4.10 -36.06 21.09
C GLN A 141 3.07 -37.12 21.51
N LYS A 142 1.94 -37.25 20.78
CA LYS A 142 0.91 -38.28 21.02
C LYS A 142 1.35 -39.71 20.64
N LYS A 143 2.43 -39.87 19.88
CA LYS A 143 2.93 -41.18 19.40
C LYS A 143 3.98 -41.79 20.34
N GLY A 144 3.97 -43.12 20.46
CA GLY A 144 5.02 -43.87 21.16
C GLY A 144 6.38 -43.82 20.44
N PRO A 145 7.47 -44.33 21.04
CA PRO A 145 8.84 -44.20 20.53
C PRO A 145 9.02 -44.63 19.05
N ILE A 146 8.45 -45.77 18.65
CA ILE A 146 8.50 -46.26 17.27
C ILE A 146 7.72 -45.35 16.32
N GLY A 147 6.57 -44.83 16.77
CA GLY A 147 5.75 -43.89 15.99
C GLY A 147 6.46 -42.56 15.75
N LYS A 148 7.22 -42.06 16.74
CA LYS A 148 8.07 -40.88 16.58
C LYS A 148 9.16 -41.11 15.53
N THR A 149 9.85 -42.26 15.59
CA THR A 149 10.86 -42.63 14.61
C THR A 149 10.30 -42.70 13.18
N ILE A 150 9.12 -43.31 12.99
CA ILE A 150 8.45 -43.36 11.68
C ILE A 150 8.11 -41.95 11.17
N MET A 151 7.63 -41.07 12.05
CA MET A 151 7.26 -39.71 11.67
C MET A 151 8.48 -38.86 11.29
N LEU A 152 9.61 -39.02 11.99
CA LEU A 152 10.89 -38.42 11.61
C LEU A 152 11.37 -38.91 10.23
N PHE A 153 11.24 -40.20 9.93
CA PHE A 153 11.54 -40.72 8.59
C PHE A 153 10.61 -40.15 7.52
N LYS A 154 9.33 -39.95 7.82
CA LYS A 154 8.39 -39.30 6.89
C LYS A 154 8.78 -37.84 6.64
N ALA A 155 9.12 -37.09 7.68
CA ALA A 155 9.60 -35.71 7.58
C ALA A 155 10.87 -35.59 6.71
N MET A 156 11.78 -36.58 6.75
CA MET A 156 12.96 -36.61 5.87
C MET A 156 12.61 -36.81 4.38
N ILE A 157 11.46 -37.39 4.08
CA ILE A 157 11.01 -37.68 2.70
C ILE A 157 10.03 -36.60 2.21
N ASN A 158 9.28 -35.98 3.13
CA ASN A 158 8.25 -35.00 2.87
C ASN A 158 8.35 -33.85 3.89
N SER A 159 8.81 -32.69 3.45
CA SER A 159 9.02 -31.48 4.27
C SER A 159 7.76 -31.01 5.00
N ASN A 160 6.57 -31.31 4.45
CA ASN A 160 5.27 -30.98 5.05
C ASN A 160 5.01 -31.70 6.39
N ASP A 161 5.64 -32.85 6.63
CA ASP A 161 5.51 -33.60 7.89
C ASP A 161 6.59 -33.20 8.91
N SER A 162 7.47 -32.26 8.57
CA SER A 162 8.54 -31.77 9.44
C SER A 162 8.02 -30.86 10.56
N ILE A 163 8.69 -30.89 11.70
CA ILE A 163 8.51 -29.93 12.81
C ILE A 163 9.48 -28.75 12.70
N TYR A 164 10.46 -28.84 11.79
CA TYR A 164 11.48 -27.84 11.58
C TYR A 164 11.23 -27.05 10.29
N PHE A 165 11.72 -25.82 10.29
CA PHE A 165 11.77 -24.96 9.11
C PHE A 165 12.99 -25.28 8.27
N GLU A 166 12.75 -25.57 6.99
CA GLU A 166 13.79 -25.80 5.98
C GLU A 166 14.32 -24.47 5.43
N GLU A 167 15.49 -24.51 4.78
CA GLU A 167 16.17 -23.31 4.33
C GLU A 167 15.37 -22.56 3.24
N ASP A 168 14.66 -23.27 2.38
CA ASP A 168 13.81 -22.68 1.33
C ASP A 168 12.57 -21.97 1.92
N GLU A 169 11.96 -22.55 2.97
CA GLU A 169 10.89 -21.92 3.74
C GLU A 169 11.40 -20.62 4.40
N LEU A 170 12.62 -20.65 4.96
CA LEU A 170 13.25 -19.48 5.56
C LEU A 170 13.61 -18.42 4.51
N ASP A 171 14.20 -18.80 3.38
CA ASP A 171 14.56 -17.90 2.27
C ASP A 171 13.33 -17.18 1.70
N MET A 172 12.22 -17.89 1.56
CA MET A 172 10.95 -17.31 1.14
C MET A 172 10.52 -16.20 2.12
N LEU A 173 10.57 -16.46 3.42
CA LEU A 173 10.21 -15.49 4.46
C LEU A 173 11.19 -14.31 4.51
N ARG A 174 12.51 -14.56 4.40
CA ARG A 174 13.54 -13.52 4.36
C ARG A 174 13.32 -12.55 3.20
N LYS A 175 12.87 -13.03 2.04
CA LYS A 175 12.60 -12.17 0.89
C LYS A 175 11.59 -11.06 1.20
N TYR A 176 10.49 -11.37 1.90
CA TYR A 176 9.53 -10.34 2.33
C TYR A 176 10.19 -9.30 3.26
N LEU A 177 11.05 -9.73 4.18
CA LEU A 177 11.73 -8.85 5.12
C LEU A 177 12.76 -7.95 4.42
N ILE A 178 13.46 -8.47 3.41
CA ILE A 178 14.38 -7.70 2.58
C ILE A 178 13.62 -6.63 1.79
N GLU A 179 12.50 -7.01 1.17
CA GLU A 179 11.64 -6.05 0.46
C GLU A 179 11.08 -4.98 1.41
N TYR A 180 10.74 -5.35 2.64
CA TYR A 180 10.31 -4.39 3.67
C TYR A 180 11.38 -3.33 3.96
N LYS A 181 12.62 -3.75 4.22
CA LYS A 181 13.74 -2.85 4.50
C LYS A 181 14.04 -1.95 3.32
N LYS A 182 13.97 -2.48 2.10
CA LYS A 182 14.15 -1.70 0.89
C LYS A 182 13.12 -0.58 0.78
N VAL A 183 11.83 -0.88 1.01
CA VAL A 183 10.79 0.17 1.00
C VAL A 183 11.05 1.24 2.07
N ASN A 184 11.50 0.83 3.26
CA ASN A 184 11.90 1.79 4.29
C ASN A 184 13.03 2.72 3.84
N GLU A 185 14.06 2.17 3.20
CA GLU A 185 15.19 2.93 2.64
C GLU A 185 14.75 3.83 1.49
N ASP A 186 13.88 3.35 0.60
CA ASP A 186 13.35 4.14 -0.51
C ASP A 186 12.55 5.35 -0.02
N ILE A 187 11.71 5.19 1.03
CA ILE A 187 11.01 6.31 1.68
C ILE A 187 12.00 7.26 2.35
N TYR A 188 13.02 6.74 3.04
CA TYR A 188 14.03 7.58 3.69
C TYR A 188 14.80 8.45 2.69
N ASN A 189 15.17 7.87 1.55
CA ASN A 189 15.90 8.53 0.48
C ASN A 189 15.02 9.34 -0.48
N TYR A 190 13.69 9.29 -0.31
CA TYR A 190 12.75 10.05 -1.12
C TYR A 190 13.09 11.54 -1.09
N ASN A 191 13.16 12.15 -2.27
CA ASN A 191 13.41 13.58 -2.41
C ASN A 191 12.53 14.19 -3.50
N LEU A 192 12.16 15.46 -3.29
CA LEU A 192 11.21 16.13 -4.18
C LEU A 192 11.73 16.21 -5.62
N LYS A 193 13.02 16.49 -5.82
CA LYS A 193 13.56 16.77 -7.15
C LYS A 193 13.50 15.56 -8.08
N ASP A 194 13.78 14.38 -7.54
CA ASP A 194 13.87 13.15 -8.32
C ASP A 194 12.50 12.48 -8.46
N ASN A 195 11.64 12.57 -7.45
CA ASN A 195 10.38 11.83 -7.41
C ASN A 195 9.15 12.62 -7.91
N LEU A 196 9.24 13.94 -8.03
CA LEU A 196 8.12 14.81 -8.39
C LEU A 196 7.48 14.47 -9.74
N ILE A 197 8.28 14.21 -10.78
CA ILE A 197 7.75 13.95 -12.12
C ILE A 197 6.92 12.67 -12.10
N GLU A 198 7.46 11.61 -11.50
CA GLU A 198 6.75 10.33 -11.39
C GLU A 198 5.45 10.49 -10.58
N ALA A 199 5.50 11.20 -9.45
CA ALA A 199 4.32 11.46 -8.62
C ALA A 199 3.21 12.19 -9.41
N ILE A 200 3.57 13.20 -10.21
CA ILE A 200 2.61 13.93 -11.05
C ILE A 200 2.04 13.03 -12.15
N LEU A 201 2.88 12.27 -12.84
CA LEU A 201 2.43 11.39 -13.92
C LEU A 201 1.48 10.31 -13.41
N LYS A 202 1.81 9.66 -12.28
CA LYS A 202 0.95 8.63 -11.67
C LYS A 202 -0.41 9.18 -11.25
N HIS A 203 -0.45 10.38 -10.68
CA HIS A 203 -1.73 11.02 -10.39
C HIS A 203 -2.54 11.25 -11.66
N PHE A 204 -1.90 11.71 -12.74
CA PHE A 204 -2.61 11.86 -14.00
C PHE A 204 -3.10 10.53 -14.54
N GLU A 205 -2.30 9.46 -14.47
CA GLU A 205 -2.70 8.09 -14.84
C GLU A 205 -3.96 7.64 -14.11
N SER A 206 -4.06 7.86 -12.79
CA SER A 206 -5.24 7.51 -12.00
C SER A 206 -6.43 8.46 -12.20
N SER A 207 -6.19 9.70 -12.63
CA SER A 207 -7.24 10.71 -12.85
C SER A 207 -8.09 10.43 -14.10
N ASN A 208 -9.40 10.72 -14.10
CA ASN A 208 -10.22 10.61 -15.32
C ASN A 208 -10.15 11.86 -16.22
N LYS A 209 -9.00 12.56 -16.23
CA LYS A 209 -8.85 13.84 -16.92
C LYS A 209 -8.47 13.66 -18.38
N SER A 210 -8.96 14.54 -19.25
CA SER A 210 -8.54 14.60 -20.65
C SER A 210 -7.13 15.20 -20.76
N PHE A 211 -6.51 15.03 -21.93
CA PHE A 211 -5.22 15.64 -22.21
C PHE A 211 -5.25 17.18 -22.08
N GLU A 212 -6.33 17.83 -22.54
CA GLU A 212 -6.51 19.28 -22.44
C GLU A 212 -6.61 19.73 -20.97
N GLU A 213 -7.38 19.00 -20.14
CA GLU A 213 -7.49 19.28 -18.70
C GLU A 213 -6.13 19.11 -18.00
N ILE A 214 -5.32 18.13 -18.41
CA ILE A 214 -3.95 17.92 -17.90
C ILE A 214 -3.03 19.08 -18.30
N GLN A 215 -3.06 19.51 -19.55
CA GLN A 215 -2.25 20.64 -20.02
C GLN A 215 -2.64 21.95 -19.32
N GLU A 216 -3.93 22.18 -19.12
CA GLU A 216 -4.41 23.37 -18.41
C GLU A 216 -3.89 23.40 -16.96
N MET A 217 -3.98 22.27 -16.24
CA MET A 217 -3.41 22.18 -14.89
C MET A 217 -1.89 22.34 -14.87
N MET A 218 -1.19 21.83 -15.89
CA MET A 218 0.25 21.98 -16.03
C MET A 218 0.62 23.47 -16.06
N ILE A 219 -0.01 24.24 -16.95
CA ILE A 219 0.28 25.67 -17.15
C ILE A 219 -0.19 26.52 -15.98
N ASN A 220 -1.43 26.29 -15.50
CA ASN A 220 -2.06 27.20 -14.55
C ASN A 220 -1.69 26.94 -13.08
N THR A 221 -1.29 25.70 -12.75
CA THR A 221 -1.09 25.30 -11.34
C THR A 221 0.28 24.71 -11.08
N ILE A 222 0.74 23.78 -11.92
CA ILE A 222 1.98 23.04 -11.67
C ILE A 222 3.21 23.90 -12.00
N GLU A 223 3.28 24.49 -13.19
CA GLU A 223 4.40 25.33 -13.61
C GLU A 223 4.70 26.49 -12.65
N PRO A 224 3.72 27.30 -12.19
CA PRO A 224 3.96 28.36 -11.23
C PRO A 224 4.54 27.84 -9.90
N MET A 225 4.12 26.65 -9.48
CA MET A 225 4.59 26.04 -8.24
C MET A 225 6.01 25.45 -8.41
N LEU A 226 6.33 24.84 -9.56
CA LEU A 226 7.70 24.42 -9.88
C LEU A 226 8.66 25.60 -9.96
N ILE A 227 8.21 26.74 -10.51
CA ILE A 227 8.99 27.98 -10.51
C ILE A 227 9.29 28.45 -9.09
N LYS A 228 8.29 28.41 -8.19
CA LYS A 228 8.46 28.79 -6.77
C LYS A 228 9.42 27.86 -6.03
N LEU A 229 9.40 26.58 -6.35
CA LEU A 229 10.30 25.55 -5.79
C LEU A 229 11.71 25.58 -6.41
N GLU A 230 12.00 26.52 -7.30
CA GLU A 230 13.26 26.61 -8.07
C GLU A 230 13.54 25.39 -8.97
N LEU A 231 12.51 24.62 -9.33
CA LEU A 231 12.58 23.41 -10.18
C LEU A 231 12.22 23.70 -11.64
N LYS A 232 12.75 24.81 -12.20
CA LYS A 232 12.43 25.24 -13.58
C LYS A 232 12.94 24.27 -14.64
N ASP A 233 14.04 23.59 -14.36
CA ASP A 233 14.62 22.54 -15.20
C ASP A 233 13.64 21.37 -15.40
N LYS A 234 12.79 21.09 -14.40
CA LYS A 234 11.81 19.99 -14.44
C LYS A 234 10.57 20.31 -15.28
N ILE A 235 10.30 21.58 -15.59
CA ILE A 235 9.11 21.97 -16.37
C ILE A 235 9.14 21.38 -17.78
N GLN A 236 10.27 21.51 -18.47
CA GLN A 236 10.41 20.99 -19.83
C GLN A 236 10.33 19.47 -19.86
N GLU A 237 10.99 18.82 -18.89
CA GLU A 237 10.96 17.36 -18.74
C GLU A 237 9.52 16.85 -18.50
N LEU A 238 8.81 17.47 -17.55
CA LEU A 238 7.43 17.10 -17.23
C LEU A 238 6.48 17.31 -18.41
N SER A 239 6.56 18.45 -19.09
CA SER A 239 5.76 18.73 -20.29
C SER A 239 6.03 17.73 -21.41
N PHE A 240 7.29 17.32 -21.61
CA PHE A 240 7.62 16.26 -22.57
C PHE A 240 6.98 14.93 -22.20
N GLN A 241 7.07 14.51 -20.93
CA GLN A 241 6.49 13.25 -20.46
C GLN A 241 4.95 13.27 -20.55
N ILE A 242 4.30 14.36 -20.15
CA ILE A 242 2.83 14.51 -20.26
C ILE A 242 2.38 14.35 -21.71
N ASN A 243 3.07 15.02 -22.64
CA ASN A 243 2.79 14.88 -24.07
C ASN A 243 2.92 13.41 -24.50
N LYS A 244 4.06 12.78 -24.20
CA LYS A 244 4.33 11.39 -24.60
C LYS A 244 3.30 10.40 -24.03
N HIS A 245 2.91 10.54 -22.77
CA HIS A 245 2.06 9.57 -22.07
C HIS A 245 0.56 9.79 -22.28
N PHE A 246 0.12 11.04 -22.50
CA PHE A 246 -1.31 11.38 -22.48
C PHE A 246 -1.85 12.01 -23.76
N GLN A 247 -1.06 12.21 -24.81
CA GLN A 247 -1.51 12.86 -26.06
C GLN A 247 -2.80 12.28 -26.68
N ASN A 248 -3.03 10.98 -26.51
CA ASN A 248 -4.22 10.30 -27.04
C ASN A 248 -5.34 10.12 -26.00
N ARG A 249 -5.18 10.67 -24.79
CA ARG A 249 -6.12 10.47 -23.67
C ARG A 249 -7.36 11.34 -23.86
N LYS A 250 -8.48 10.68 -24.12
CA LYS A 250 -9.81 11.29 -24.10
C LYS A 250 -10.48 11.02 -22.75
N LYS A 251 -11.30 11.97 -22.29
CA LYS A 251 -12.15 11.78 -21.12
C LYS A 251 -13.03 10.55 -21.32
N LYS A 252 -13.07 9.61 -20.36
CA LYS A 252 -14.02 8.49 -20.44
C LYS A 252 -15.43 9.08 -20.37
N ASN A 253 -16.14 9.07 -21.50
CA ASN A 253 -17.55 9.37 -21.53
C ASN A 253 -18.29 8.07 -21.18
N TRP A 254 -19.08 8.09 -20.10
CA TRP A 254 -19.93 6.95 -19.72
C TRP A 254 -21.19 6.87 -20.59
N GLU A 255 -21.40 7.85 -21.46
CA GLU A 255 -22.44 7.83 -22.48
C GLU A 255 -22.06 6.83 -23.57
N LEU A 256 -22.87 5.78 -23.71
CA LEU A 256 -22.85 4.89 -24.87
C LEU A 256 -22.90 5.73 -26.15
N SER A 257 -22.02 5.44 -27.10
CA SER A 257 -22.08 5.99 -28.44
C SER A 257 -23.42 5.65 -29.11
N GLU A 258 -23.84 6.45 -30.09
CA GLU A 258 -25.06 6.15 -30.86
C GLU A 258 -25.00 4.78 -31.54
N SER A 259 -23.80 4.31 -31.92
CA SER A 259 -23.58 2.93 -32.41
C SER A 259 -23.80 1.86 -31.34
N GLU A 260 -23.39 2.09 -30.10
CA GLU A 260 -23.65 1.16 -28.98
C GLU A 260 -25.13 1.16 -28.58
N LYS A 261 -25.80 2.32 -28.66
CA LYS A 261 -27.25 2.42 -28.48
C LYS A 261 -28.03 1.71 -29.59
N GLN A 262 -27.58 1.82 -30.84
CA GLN A 262 -28.17 1.09 -31.97
C GLN A 262 -27.95 -0.42 -31.84
N GLY A 263 -26.77 -0.87 -31.40
CA GLY A 263 -26.49 -2.29 -31.15
C GLY A 263 -27.38 -2.92 -30.06
N LEU A 264 -27.85 -2.11 -29.09
CA LEU A 264 -28.83 -2.55 -28.09
C LEU A 264 -30.28 -2.55 -28.60
N GLN A 265 -30.59 -1.77 -29.64
CA GLN A 265 -31.89 -1.75 -30.31
C GLN A 265 -32.03 -2.85 -31.37
N GLU A 266 -30.91 -3.38 -31.88
CA GLU A 266 -30.88 -4.45 -32.88
C GLU A 266 -30.98 -5.87 -32.29
N VAL A 267 -31.07 -6.05 -30.97
CA VAL A 267 -31.38 -7.36 -30.39
C VAL A 267 -32.85 -7.67 -30.70
N PRO A 268 -33.17 -8.65 -31.56
CA PRO A 268 -34.55 -8.97 -31.89
C PRO A 268 -35.23 -9.52 -30.64
N GLY A 269 -36.45 -9.05 -30.36
CA GLY A 269 -37.29 -9.44 -29.24
C GLY A 269 -37.69 -10.92 -29.24
N ASN A 270 -36.77 -11.79 -28.85
CA ASN A 270 -37.02 -13.16 -28.41
C ASN A 270 -35.90 -13.59 -27.47
N ILE A 271 -35.85 -12.99 -26.28
CA ILE A 271 -35.23 -13.64 -25.12
C ILE A 271 -36.40 -14.01 -24.22
N GLU A 272 -36.78 -15.28 -24.23
CA GLU A 272 -37.61 -15.86 -23.17
C GLU A 272 -36.87 -15.63 -21.85
N TYR A 273 -37.38 -14.75 -21.02
CA TYR A 273 -36.98 -14.67 -19.62
C TYR A 273 -37.42 -15.99 -18.96
N LYS A 274 -36.47 -16.91 -18.73
CA LYS A 274 -36.68 -17.94 -17.73
C LYS A 274 -36.63 -17.25 -16.36
N GLU A 275 -37.80 -16.95 -15.81
CA GLU A 275 -37.94 -16.70 -14.38
C GLU A 275 -37.40 -17.94 -13.65
N TYR A 276 -36.22 -17.82 -13.04
CA TYR A 276 -35.82 -18.74 -12.00
C TYR A 276 -36.63 -18.40 -10.75
N VAL A 277 -37.75 -19.08 -10.56
CA VAL A 277 -38.40 -19.17 -9.26
C VAL A 277 -37.44 -19.95 -8.35
N VAL A 278 -36.84 -19.25 -7.40
CA VAL A 278 -36.16 -19.88 -6.27
C VAL A 278 -37.26 -20.39 -5.34
N GLU A 279 -37.59 -21.68 -5.42
CA GLU A 279 -38.40 -22.32 -4.40
C GLU A 279 -37.55 -22.47 -3.13
N ASP A 280 -37.84 -21.63 -2.13
CA ASP A 280 -37.45 -21.84 -0.74
C ASP A 280 -38.02 -23.18 -0.26
N THR A 281 -37.18 -24.20 -0.21
CA THR A 281 -37.48 -25.41 0.55
C THR A 281 -37.06 -25.19 2.00
N ILE A 282 -37.99 -24.64 2.77
CA ILE A 282 -38.05 -24.83 4.22
C ILE A 282 -38.25 -26.33 4.45
N SER A 283 -37.22 -26.98 4.98
CA SER A 283 -37.30 -28.32 5.55
C SER A 283 -37.18 -28.19 7.06
N GLU A 284 -38.31 -27.98 7.73
CA GLU A 284 -38.48 -28.35 9.13
C GLU A 284 -38.31 -29.87 9.26
N ARG A 285 -37.31 -30.30 10.04
CA ARG A 285 -37.41 -31.30 11.12
C ARG A 285 -36.07 -31.54 11.79
#